data_AF-A0A9X3XCL3-F1
#
_entry.id   AF-A0A9X3XCL3-F1
#
_cell.length_a   1.000
_cell.length_b   1.000
_cell.length_c   1.000
_cell.angle_alpha   90.00
_cell.angle_beta   90.00
_cell.angle_gamma   90.00
#
_symmetry.space_group_name_H-M   'P 1'
#
loop_
_entity.id
_entity.type
_entity.pdbx_description
1 polymer ?
#
loop_
_entity_poly.entity_id
_entity_poly.type
_entity_poly.pdbx_seq_one_letter_code
_entity_poly.pdbx_strand_id
1 'polypeptide(L)'
;MRGTAERFKTLDGSTNYILACASEAAPEVVAASATNTFRAYCRALWSEDFALEQRWTDRTTNDAIDEAFTRLDRSGIVAMQNAGGTQAMGWAEVNARIASLRSKKKKVLGAVFYHSQDVERGVEGEGLLLTFGALDGTDESASAVANAVLDALRAEGVACEWSGEIDARIRIAPFAWKMRRWTKPPARQTPVPWRTFVHPDGRVWSVAGLNNRVCVRMKDIDGDILERQTASKNIATDVAALTNEQLAEGFTPSESSMMI
;
A
#
# COMPACT_ATOMS: atom_id res chain seq x y z
N MET A 1 10.06 13.37 19.21
CA MET A 1 9.74 12.93 17.82
C MET A 1 8.37 13.35 17.29
N ARG A 2 7.47 14.04 18.03
CA ARG A 2 6.20 14.55 17.46
C ARG A 2 6.37 15.78 16.55
N GLY A 3 7.40 16.60 16.73
CA GLY A 3 7.58 17.87 16.01
C GLY A 3 8.19 17.79 14.60
N THR A 4 8.83 16.69 14.22
CA THR A 4 9.42 16.52 12.87
C THR A 4 8.38 16.05 11.85
N ALA A 5 7.46 15.16 12.25
CA ALA A 5 6.42 14.63 11.37
C ALA A 5 5.33 15.66 11.00
N GLU A 6 5.13 16.72 11.80
CA GLU A 6 4.18 17.79 11.47
C GLU A 6 4.73 18.78 10.44
N ARG A 7 6.06 18.95 10.37
CA ARG A 7 6.70 19.89 9.43
C ARG A 7 6.56 19.49 7.96
N PHE A 8 6.26 18.22 7.66
CA PHE A 8 6.09 17.75 6.28
C PHE A 8 4.63 17.71 5.82
N LYS A 9 3.67 18.05 6.68
CA LYS A 9 2.23 17.96 6.37
C LYS A 9 1.69 19.16 5.59
N THR A 10 2.51 20.21 5.40
CA THR A 10 2.16 21.36 4.57
C THR A 10 3.22 21.59 3.50
N LEU A 11 2.81 22.17 2.37
CA LEU A 11 3.70 22.54 1.27
C LEU A 11 4.80 23.50 1.76
N ASP A 12 4.42 24.50 2.57
CA ASP A 12 5.36 25.44 3.17
C ASP A 12 6.31 24.76 4.14
N GLY A 13 5.84 23.84 4.97
CA GLY A 13 6.68 23.11 5.91
C GLY A 13 7.71 22.22 5.21
N SER A 14 7.29 21.52 4.15
CA SER A 14 8.17 20.67 3.33
C SER A 14 9.23 21.51 2.62
N THR A 15 8.82 22.65 2.07
CA THR A 15 9.73 23.61 1.42
C THR A 15 10.74 24.18 2.41
N ASN A 16 10.29 24.58 3.61
CA ASN A 16 11.16 25.13 4.64
C ASN A 16 12.17 24.11 5.18
N TYR A 17 11.84 22.82 5.23
CA TYR A 17 12.77 21.79 5.67
C TYR A 17 13.95 21.60 4.71
N ILE A 18 13.70 21.42 3.41
CA ILE A 18 14.78 21.27 2.43
C ILE A 18 15.68 22.50 2.39
N LEU A 19 15.09 23.69 2.58
CA LEU A 19 15.87 24.93 2.68
C LEU A 19 16.78 24.97 3.90
N ALA A 20 16.33 24.49 5.05
CA ALA A 20 17.18 24.38 6.23
C ALA A 20 18.36 23.44 5.93
N CYS A 21 18.11 22.27 5.35
CA CYS A 21 19.17 21.33 4.97
C CYS A 21 20.13 21.91 3.92
N ALA A 22 19.62 22.60 2.89
CA ALA A 22 20.44 23.23 1.85
C ALA A 22 21.28 24.39 2.40
N SER A 23 20.73 25.17 3.33
CA SER A 23 21.44 26.26 4.00
C SER A 23 22.50 25.77 4.99
N GLU A 24 22.31 24.58 5.57
CA GLU A 24 23.29 23.93 6.45
C GLU A 24 24.44 23.28 5.66
N ALA A 25 24.21 22.89 4.41
CA ALA A 25 25.17 22.10 3.63
C ALA A 25 26.38 22.90 3.10
N ALA A 26 26.27 24.21 2.82
CA ALA A 26 27.41 25.05 2.39
C ALA A 26 27.09 26.56 2.29
N PRO A 27 27.04 27.32 3.40
CA PRO A 27 26.72 28.75 3.37
C PRO A 27 27.79 29.62 2.66
N GLU A 28 29.04 29.16 2.55
CA GLU A 28 30.14 29.92 1.92
C GLU A 28 30.27 29.70 0.39
N VAL A 29 29.63 28.66 -0.16
CA VAL A 29 29.81 28.21 -1.56
C VAL A 29 28.61 28.59 -2.44
N VAL A 30 27.42 28.76 -1.86
CA VAL A 30 26.19 29.04 -2.60
C VAL A 30 25.78 30.50 -2.37
N ALA A 31 25.91 31.33 -3.41
CA ALA A 31 25.42 32.71 -3.36
C ALA A 31 23.94 32.74 -2.95
N ALA A 32 23.53 33.70 -2.11
CA ALA A 32 22.14 33.81 -1.65
C ALA A 32 21.11 33.86 -2.80
N SER A 33 21.50 34.37 -3.98
CA SER A 33 20.71 34.33 -5.21
C SER A 33 20.47 32.90 -5.71
N ALA A 34 21.48 32.02 -5.68
CA ALA A 34 21.35 30.61 -6.06
C ALA A 34 20.44 29.84 -5.08
N THR A 35 20.53 30.11 -3.78
CA THR A 35 19.62 29.55 -2.77
C THR A 35 18.17 29.99 -3.00
N ASN A 36 17.95 31.26 -3.33
CA ASN A 36 16.61 31.78 -3.65
C ASN A 36 16.04 31.21 -4.96
N THR A 37 16.88 31.02 -5.98
CA THR A 37 16.48 30.37 -7.24
C THR A 37 16.13 28.90 -7.00
N PHE A 38 16.96 28.16 -6.28
CA PHE A 38 16.67 26.77 -5.90
C PHE A 38 15.38 26.66 -5.09
N ARG A 39 15.15 27.58 -4.13
CA ARG A 39 13.90 27.70 -3.38
C ARG A 39 12.69 27.86 -4.28
N ALA A 40 12.76 28.78 -5.24
CA ALA A 40 11.67 29.05 -6.17
C ALA A 40 11.37 27.82 -7.04
N TYR A 41 12.42 27.13 -7.49
CA TYR A 41 12.31 25.91 -8.28
C TYR A 41 11.66 24.75 -7.50
N CYS A 42 12.14 24.44 -6.29
CA CYS A 42 11.53 23.40 -5.46
C CYS A 42 10.06 23.72 -5.13
N ARG A 43 9.75 24.99 -4.84
CA ARG A 43 8.37 25.42 -4.61
C ARG A 43 7.50 25.21 -5.83
N ALA A 44 7.99 25.51 -7.03
CA ALA A 44 7.24 25.29 -8.27
C ALA A 44 6.93 23.79 -8.48
N LEU A 45 7.96 22.93 -8.41
CA LEU A 45 7.79 21.47 -8.54
C LEU A 45 6.78 20.91 -7.53
N TRP A 46 6.89 21.27 -6.26
CA TRP A 46 5.94 20.77 -5.27
C TRP A 46 4.54 21.39 -5.37
N SER A 47 4.39 22.58 -5.95
CA SER A 47 3.07 23.15 -6.20
C SER A 47 2.32 22.33 -7.25
N GLU A 48 3.04 21.85 -8.27
CA GLU A 48 2.49 20.92 -9.28
C GLU A 48 2.12 19.58 -8.65
N ASP A 49 3.02 18.97 -7.87
CA ASP A 49 2.73 17.73 -7.13
C ASP A 49 1.53 17.88 -6.20
N PHE A 50 1.45 18.99 -5.47
CA PHE A 50 0.35 19.28 -4.55
C PHE A 50 -0.99 19.42 -5.28
N ALA A 51 -1.01 20.14 -6.41
CA ALA A 51 -2.19 20.29 -7.24
C ALA A 51 -2.63 18.94 -7.86
N LEU A 52 -1.68 18.09 -8.24
CA LEU A 52 -1.95 16.74 -8.73
C LEU A 52 -2.55 15.86 -7.61
N GLU A 53 -1.95 15.88 -6.42
CA GLU A 53 -2.39 15.11 -5.27
C GLU A 53 -3.82 15.46 -4.83
N GLN A 54 -4.19 16.75 -4.89
CA GLN A 54 -5.56 17.20 -4.59
C GLN A 54 -6.62 16.60 -5.52
N ARG A 55 -6.25 16.20 -6.75
CA ARG A 55 -7.17 15.57 -7.70
C ARG A 55 -7.39 14.10 -7.42
N TRP A 56 -6.62 13.48 -6.51
CA TRP A 56 -6.83 12.10 -6.12
C TRP A 56 -8.00 12.05 -5.12
N THR A 57 -9.22 12.02 -5.64
CA THR A 57 -10.44 11.98 -4.81
C THR A 57 -10.75 10.60 -4.26
N ASP A 58 -10.24 9.56 -4.91
CA ASP A 58 -10.42 8.16 -4.51
C ASP A 58 -9.21 7.66 -3.70
N ARG A 59 -9.38 6.55 -2.98
CA ARG A 59 -8.25 5.87 -2.34
C ARG A 59 -7.31 5.32 -3.40
N THR A 60 -6.00 5.55 -3.22
CA THR A 60 -4.95 5.06 -4.10
C THR A 60 -4.48 3.67 -3.67
N THR A 61 -3.64 3.02 -4.48
CA THR A 61 -2.97 1.78 -4.07
C THR A 61 -1.92 2.05 -2.98
N ASN A 62 -1.25 3.20 -2.99
CA ASN A 62 -0.38 3.60 -1.87
C ASN A 62 -1.18 3.74 -0.57
N ASP A 63 -2.37 4.35 -0.62
CA ASP A 63 -3.26 4.44 0.55
C ASP A 63 -3.66 3.04 1.09
N ALA A 64 -3.71 2.01 0.22
CA ALA A 64 -3.99 0.63 0.60
C ALA A 64 -2.78 -0.06 1.24
N ILE A 65 -1.58 0.16 0.67
CA ILE A 65 -0.31 -0.33 1.20
C ILE A 65 -0.06 0.27 2.59
N ASP A 66 -0.37 1.55 2.81
CA ASP A 66 -0.27 2.22 4.11
C ASP A 66 -1.14 1.54 5.18
N GLU A 67 -2.39 1.18 4.85
CA GLU A 67 -3.27 0.48 5.78
C GLU A 67 -2.79 -0.94 6.06
N ALA A 68 -2.31 -1.65 5.03
CA ALA A 68 -1.76 -2.99 5.18
C ALA A 68 -0.53 -2.99 6.11
N PHE A 69 0.40 -2.06 5.90
CA PHE A 69 1.59 -1.89 6.75
C PHE A 69 1.19 -1.52 8.17
N THR A 70 0.22 -0.60 8.34
CA THR A 70 -0.30 -0.23 9.65
C THR A 70 -0.94 -1.41 10.38
N ARG A 71 -1.67 -2.29 9.67
CA ARG A 71 -2.25 -3.52 10.23
C ARG A 71 -1.17 -4.51 10.66
N LEU A 72 -0.13 -4.70 9.85
CA LEU A 72 1.00 -5.57 10.16
C LEU A 72 1.74 -5.10 11.42
N ASP A 73 2.02 -3.81 11.52
CA ASP A 73 2.64 -3.18 12.70
C ASP A 73 1.82 -3.45 13.98
N ARG A 74 0.49 -3.33 13.90
CA ARG A 74 -0.43 -3.65 15.02
C ARG A 74 -0.43 -5.12 15.40
N SER A 75 -0.15 -6.02 14.46
CA SER A 75 -0.07 -7.47 14.68
C SER A 75 1.28 -7.95 15.22
N GLY A 76 2.27 -7.06 15.34
CA GLY A 76 3.60 -7.38 15.83
C GLY A 76 4.63 -7.71 14.73
N ILE A 77 4.33 -7.43 13.47
CA ILE A 77 5.29 -7.49 12.36
C ILE A 77 5.74 -6.06 12.10
N VAL A 78 7.04 -5.75 12.26
CA VAL A 78 7.56 -4.41 12.01
C VAL A 78 7.48 -4.10 10.52
N ALA A 79 6.60 -3.18 10.14
CA ALA A 79 6.34 -2.84 8.75
C ALA A 79 6.90 -1.44 8.43
N MET A 80 7.98 -1.37 7.67
CA MET A 80 8.64 -0.10 7.35
C MET A 80 8.60 0.21 5.85
N GLN A 81 8.13 1.40 5.53
CA GLN A 81 8.10 1.91 4.17
C GLN A 81 9.33 2.74 3.86
N ASN A 82 9.91 2.56 2.67
CA ASN A 82 11.08 3.30 2.19
C ASN A 82 12.25 3.32 3.20
N ALA A 83 12.58 2.15 3.75
CA ALA A 83 13.62 1.98 4.76
C ALA A 83 15.00 1.84 4.11
N GLY A 84 15.86 2.84 4.30
CA GLY A 84 17.18 2.90 3.68
C GLY A 84 17.16 2.97 2.15
N GLY A 85 18.37 2.98 1.54
CA GLY A 85 18.53 2.97 0.09
C GLY A 85 18.65 1.58 -0.52
N THR A 86 19.14 0.62 0.26
CA THR A 86 19.41 -0.77 -0.14
C THR A 86 18.80 -1.74 0.87
N GLN A 87 18.70 -3.02 0.52
CA GLN A 87 18.19 -4.05 1.43
C GLN A 87 18.97 -4.13 2.75
N ALA A 88 20.31 -4.04 2.70
CA ALA A 88 21.15 -4.07 3.90
C ALA A 88 20.90 -2.86 4.82
N MET A 89 20.72 -1.67 4.25
CA MET A 89 20.36 -0.47 5.02
C MET A 89 18.95 -0.58 5.60
N GLY A 90 17.99 -1.10 4.84
CA GLY A 90 16.64 -1.35 5.32
C GLY A 90 16.61 -2.30 6.51
N TRP A 91 17.38 -3.40 6.47
CA TRP A 91 17.54 -4.28 7.62
C TRP A 91 18.16 -3.59 8.83
N ALA A 92 19.13 -2.70 8.64
CA ALA A 92 19.71 -1.93 9.74
C ALA A 92 18.66 -1.04 10.45
N GLU A 93 17.81 -0.34 9.68
CA GLU A 93 16.73 0.49 10.22
C GLU A 93 15.64 -0.33 10.92
N VAL A 94 15.21 -1.42 10.29
CA VAL A 94 14.25 -2.37 10.86
C VAL A 94 14.78 -2.96 12.17
N ASN A 95 16.04 -3.39 12.22
CA ASN A 95 16.65 -3.95 13.42
C ASN A 95 16.74 -2.91 14.56
N ALA A 96 17.06 -1.65 14.23
CA ALA A 96 17.01 -0.57 15.22
C ALA A 96 15.60 -0.36 15.77
N ARG A 97 14.57 -0.45 14.91
CA ARG A 97 13.17 -0.37 15.32
C ARG A 97 12.76 -1.56 16.21
N ILE A 98 13.13 -2.78 15.83
CA ILE A 98 12.91 -4.00 16.60
C ILE A 98 13.55 -3.88 17.99
N ALA A 99 14.81 -3.45 18.07
CA ALA A 99 15.51 -3.25 19.35
C ALA A 99 14.77 -2.25 20.25
N SER A 100 14.27 -1.14 19.69
CA SER A 100 13.46 -0.14 20.41
C SER A 100 12.12 -0.70 20.92
N LEU A 101 11.48 -1.60 20.18
CA LEU A 101 10.24 -2.25 20.60
C LEU A 101 10.48 -3.30 21.69
N ARG A 102 11.56 -4.08 21.55
CA ARG A 102 11.97 -5.08 22.55
C ARG A 102 12.36 -4.45 23.88
N SER A 103 13.04 -3.31 23.88
CA SER A 103 13.36 -2.58 25.13
C SER A 103 12.10 -2.10 25.87
N LYS A 104 10.98 -1.94 25.14
CA LYS A 104 9.64 -1.64 25.67
C LYS A 104 8.80 -2.88 25.93
N LYS A 105 9.41 -4.08 25.92
CA LYS A 105 8.76 -5.39 26.11
C LYS A 105 7.59 -5.64 25.15
N LYS A 106 7.62 -5.08 23.94
CA LYS A 106 6.64 -5.36 22.89
C LYS A 106 7.03 -6.64 22.16
N LYS A 107 6.04 -7.50 21.89
CA LYS A 107 6.22 -8.71 21.07
C LYS A 107 6.47 -8.30 19.63
N VAL A 108 7.48 -8.90 19.02
CA VAL A 108 7.81 -8.75 17.60
C VAL A 108 7.94 -10.15 17.02
N LEU A 109 7.26 -10.40 15.90
CA LEU A 109 7.25 -11.70 15.20
C LEU A 109 8.25 -11.71 14.05
N GLY A 110 8.42 -10.57 13.40
CA GLY A 110 9.30 -10.40 12.25
C GLY A 110 9.17 -9.00 11.69
N ALA A 111 9.55 -8.83 10.43
CA ALA A 111 9.48 -7.56 9.75
C ALA A 111 9.19 -7.71 8.26
N VAL A 112 8.69 -6.62 7.67
CA VAL A 112 8.55 -6.42 6.24
C VAL A 112 8.92 -4.98 5.90
N PHE A 113 9.61 -4.78 4.77
CA PHE A 113 9.93 -3.44 4.28
C PHE A 113 10.18 -3.39 2.78
N TYR A 114 10.20 -2.18 2.24
CA TYR A 114 10.79 -1.87 0.93
C TYR A 114 11.73 -0.67 1.08
N HIS A 115 12.70 -0.52 0.19
CA HIS A 115 13.73 0.52 0.22
C HIS A 115 13.66 1.45 -1.00
N SER A 116 14.49 2.50 -1.05
CA SER A 116 14.40 3.54 -2.10
C SER A 116 14.48 3.01 -3.53
N GLN A 117 15.35 2.04 -3.81
CA GLN A 117 15.43 1.43 -5.15
C GLN A 117 14.16 0.66 -5.53
N ASP A 118 13.41 0.14 -4.57
CA ASP A 118 12.10 -0.46 -4.87
C ASP A 118 11.06 0.63 -5.16
N VAL A 119 11.16 1.78 -4.48
CA VAL A 119 10.32 2.94 -4.77
C VAL A 119 10.55 3.44 -6.19
N GLU A 120 11.81 3.54 -6.64
CA GLU A 120 12.16 3.91 -8.02
C GLU A 120 11.44 3.00 -9.02
N ARG A 121 11.56 1.68 -8.86
CA ARG A 121 10.84 0.69 -9.68
C ARG A 121 9.32 0.86 -9.63
N GLY A 122 8.77 1.11 -8.44
CA GLY A 122 7.34 1.34 -8.26
C GLY A 122 6.85 2.60 -8.99
N VAL A 123 7.63 3.67 -8.97
CA VAL A 123 7.37 4.91 -9.71
C VAL A 123 7.45 4.69 -11.21
N GLU A 124 8.40 3.87 -11.68
CA GLU A 124 8.56 3.50 -13.09
C GLU A 124 7.50 2.51 -13.60
N GLY A 125 6.61 2.04 -12.71
CA GLY A 125 5.53 1.13 -13.08
C GLY A 125 5.95 -0.34 -13.15
N GLU A 126 7.09 -0.71 -12.59
CA GLU A 126 7.56 -2.10 -12.55
C GLU A 126 6.95 -2.91 -11.40
N GLY A 127 6.20 -2.26 -10.50
CA GLY A 127 5.70 -2.83 -9.26
C GLY A 127 6.64 -2.60 -8.08
N LEU A 128 6.30 -3.13 -6.91
CA LEU A 128 7.06 -2.92 -5.67
C LEU A 128 7.51 -4.25 -5.07
N LEU A 129 8.78 -4.34 -4.67
CA LEU A 129 9.33 -5.53 -4.03
C LEU A 129 9.39 -5.33 -2.52
N LEU A 130 8.91 -6.30 -1.75
CA LEU A 130 8.95 -6.29 -0.29
C LEU A 130 9.93 -7.35 0.19
N THR A 131 10.88 -6.92 1.02
CA THR A 131 11.73 -7.81 1.80
C THR A 131 11.00 -8.14 3.09
N PHE A 132 11.06 -9.39 3.54
CA PHE A 132 10.50 -9.83 4.82
C PHE A 132 11.46 -10.77 5.53
N GLY A 133 11.17 -11.05 6.80
CA GLY A 133 11.90 -12.05 7.57
C GLY A 133 11.36 -12.20 8.99
N ALA A 134 11.59 -13.36 9.59
CA ALA A 134 11.21 -13.64 10.97
C ALA A 134 12.27 -13.20 11.96
N LEU A 135 11.84 -12.87 13.18
CA LEU A 135 12.76 -12.47 14.24
C LEU A 135 13.61 -13.63 14.77
N ASP A 136 13.04 -14.84 14.79
CA ASP A 136 13.72 -16.06 15.25
C ASP A 136 14.65 -16.67 14.19
N GLY A 137 14.63 -16.14 12.96
CA GLY A 137 15.46 -16.58 11.84
C GLY A 137 15.06 -17.94 11.25
N THR A 138 13.90 -18.47 11.61
CA THR A 138 13.41 -19.76 11.08
C THR A 138 12.61 -19.56 9.80
N ASP A 139 12.72 -20.52 8.87
CA ASP A 139 11.99 -20.50 7.59
C ASP A 139 10.48 -20.66 7.80
N GLU A 140 10.06 -21.43 8.81
CA GLU A 140 8.65 -21.61 9.15
C GLU A 140 8.04 -20.29 9.62
N SER A 141 8.70 -19.57 10.52
CA SER A 141 8.24 -18.25 10.96
C SER A 141 8.34 -17.22 9.84
N ALA A 142 9.37 -17.29 8.97
CA ALA A 142 9.51 -16.37 7.84
C ALA A 142 8.35 -16.57 6.84
N SER A 143 7.99 -17.82 6.57
CA SER A 143 6.79 -18.18 5.78
C SER A 143 5.52 -17.64 6.42
N ALA A 144 5.38 -17.74 7.75
CA ALA A 144 4.23 -17.19 8.46
C ALA A 144 4.15 -15.65 8.34
N VAL A 145 5.29 -14.96 8.41
CA VAL A 145 5.37 -13.51 8.17
C VAL A 145 4.98 -13.18 6.73
N ALA A 146 5.51 -13.89 5.73
CA ALA A 146 5.18 -13.67 4.32
C ALA A 146 3.68 -13.83 4.06
N ASN A 147 3.07 -14.89 4.57
CA ASN A 147 1.63 -15.12 4.45
C ASN A 147 0.81 -14.01 5.14
N ALA A 148 1.22 -13.56 6.33
CA ALA A 148 0.57 -12.43 6.99
C ALA A 148 0.64 -11.14 6.17
N VAL A 149 1.77 -10.89 5.50
CA VAL A 149 1.94 -9.75 4.57
C VAL A 149 0.99 -9.87 3.38
N LEU A 150 0.95 -11.03 2.73
CA LEU A 150 0.05 -11.29 1.61
C LEU A 150 -1.42 -11.10 2.02
N ASP A 151 -1.83 -11.62 3.17
CA ASP A 151 -3.20 -11.47 3.67
C ASP A 151 -3.55 -10.02 4.02
N ALA A 152 -2.61 -9.26 4.58
CA ALA A 152 -2.81 -7.84 4.85
C ALA A 152 -2.99 -7.04 3.56
N LEU A 153 -2.17 -7.31 2.53
CA LEU A 153 -2.26 -6.66 1.22
C LEU A 153 -3.55 -7.05 0.47
N ARG A 154 -3.90 -8.33 0.43
CA ARG A 154 -5.14 -8.83 -0.20
C ARG A 154 -6.39 -8.25 0.43
N ALA A 155 -6.41 -8.09 1.76
CA ALA A 155 -7.54 -7.49 2.46
C ALA A 155 -7.78 -6.01 2.08
N GLU A 156 -6.74 -5.32 1.61
CA GLU A 156 -6.82 -3.96 1.07
C GLU A 156 -6.89 -3.96 -0.47
N GLY A 157 -7.14 -5.11 -1.11
CA GLY A 157 -7.26 -5.23 -2.56
C GLY A 157 -5.96 -4.98 -3.33
N VAL A 158 -4.80 -5.11 -2.67
CA VAL A 158 -3.49 -4.95 -3.32
C VAL A 158 -3.06 -6.27 -3.95
N ALA A 159 -2.94 -6.27 -5.28
CA ALA A 159 -2.47 -7.42 -6.04
C ALA A 159 -0.99 -7.68 -5.73
N CYS A 160 -0.68 -8.86 -5.21
CA CYS A 160 0.67 -9.27 -4.85
C CYS A 160 0.87 -10.77 -5.03
N GLU A 161 2.12 -11.15 -5.28
CA GLU A 161 2.56 -12.52 -5.52
C GLU A 161 3.86 -12.81 -4.74
N TRP A 162 4.05 -14.08 -4.42
CA TRP A 162 5.26 -14.61 -3.80
C TRP A 162 5.38 -16.08 -4.20
N SER A 163 6.60 -16.52 -4.50
CA SER A 163 6.86 -17.89 -4.98
C SER A 163 6.75 -18.95 -3.89
N GLY A 164 6.80 -18.57 -2.61
CA GLY A 164 6.92 -19.48 -1.47
C GLY A 164 8.37 -19.67 -0.99
N GLU A 165 9.35 -19.20 -1.77
CA GLU A 165 10.76 -19.27 -1.40
C GLU A 165 11.12 -18.16 -0.40
N ILE A 166 11.72 -18.52 0.73
CA ILE A 166 12.04 -17.57 1.81
C ILE A 166 13.01 -16.46 1.36
N ASP A 167 13.97 -16.81 0.50
CA ASP A 167 14.92 -15.86 -0.06
C ASP A 167 14.33 -15.00 -1.19
N ALA A 168 13.12 -15.34 -1.68
CA ALA A 168 12.42 -14.56 -2.68
C ALA A 168 11.57 -13.46 -2.04
N ARG A 169 11.59 -12.28 -2.64
CA ARG A 169 10.81 -11.12 -2.19
C ARG A 169 9.34 -11.26 -2.60
N ILE A 170 8.44 -10.65 -1.82
CA ILE A 170 7.03 -10.50 -2.20
C ILE A 170 6.95 -9.38 -3.24
N ARG A 171 6.25 -9.60 -4.35
CA ARG A 171 6.07 -8.61 -5.43
C ARG A 171 4.65 -8.10 -5.42
N ILE A 172 4.49 -6.79 -5.24
CA ILE A 172 3.24 -6.09 -5.56
C ILE A 172 3.23 -5.81 -7.06
N ALA A 173 2.14 -6.16 -7.73
CA ALA A 173 1.98 -5.96 -9.16
C ALA A 173 2.09 -4.46 -9.54
N PRO A 174 2.48 -4.12 -10.79
CA PRO A 174 2.46 -2.74 -11.28
C PRO A 174 1.19 -1.96 -10.93
N PHE A 175 1.36 -0.74 -10.43
CA PHE A 175 0.26 0.16 -10.10
C PHE A 175 0.67 1.62 -10.32
N ALA A 176 -0.31 2.51 -10.43
CA ALA A 176 -0.03 3.94 -10.52
C ALA A 176 0.47 4.48 -9.18
N TRP A 177 1.74 4.86 -9.11
CA TRP A 177 2.34 5.46 -7.92
C TRP A 177 1.70 6.81 -7.59
N LYS A 178 0.91 6.85 -6.52
CA LYS A 178 0.16 8.02 -6.05
C LYS A 178 0.22 8.09 -4.52
N MET A 179 1.43 8.30 -4.01
CA MET A 179 1.70 8.42 -2.58
C MET A 179 1.37 9.84 -2.10
N ARG A 180 0.50 9.94 -1.09
CA ARG A 180 0.08 11.23 -0.53
C ARG A 180 1.13 11.77 0.43
N ARG A 181 1.45 13.06 0.30
CA ARG A 181 2.37 13.78 1.19
C ARG A 181 1.63 14.81 2.04
N TRP A 182 0.59 15.44 1.49
CA TRP A 182 -0.06 16.61 2.12
C TRP A 182 -1.55 16.40 2.39
N THR A 183 -2.23 15.59 1.60
CA THR A 183 -3.66 15.30 1.71
C THR A 183 -3.89 14.04 2.51
N LYS A 184 -5.11 13.88 3.02
CA LYS A 184 -5.54 12.64 3.67
C LYS A 184 -6.30 11.78 2.68
N PRO A 185 -6.15 10.45 2.75
CA PRO A 185 -6.99 9.56 1.97
C PRO A 185 -8.46 9.70 2.38
N PRO A 186 -9.40 9.45 1.47
CA PRO A 186 -10.81 9.27 1.82
C PRO A 186 -10.97 8.20 2.91
N ALA A 187 -12.01 8.34 3.73
CA ALA A 187 -12.30 7.38 4.80
C ALA A 187 -12.37 5.95 4.25
N ARG A 188 -11.67 5.03 4.92
CA ARG A 188 -11.70 3.61 4.58
C ARG A 188 -13.08 3.07 4.88
N GLN A 189 -13.72 2.45 3.89
CA GLN A 189 -14.98 1.74 4.06
C GLN A 189 -14.73 0.32 4.59
N THR A 190 -15.73 -0.28 5.24
CA THR A 190 -15.64 -1.67 5.71
C THR A 190 -15.60 -2.61 4.51
N PRO A 191 -14.54 -3.44 4.35
CA PRO A 191 -14.46 -4.36 3.24
C PRO A 191 -15.65 -5.33 3.21
N VAL A 192 -16.13 -5.62 2.01
CA VAL A 192 -17.10 -6.68 1.76
C VAL A 192 -16.33 -7.88 1.21
N PRO A 193 -16.32 -9.03 1.89
CA PRO A 193 -15.57 -10.20 1.45
C PRO A 193 -16.08 -10.71 0.10
N TRP A 194 -15.23 -11.47 -0.60
CA TRP A 194 -15.62 -12.12 -1.85
C TRP A 194 -16.83 -13.03 -1.67
N ARG A 195 -17.80 -12.86 -2.56
CA ARG A 195 -18.95 -13.75 -2.73
C ARG A 195 -18.93 -14.27 -4.14
N THR A 196 -19.21 -15.56 -4.30
CA THR A 196 -19.19 -16.25 -5.59
C THR A 196 -20.54 -16.86 -5.88
N PHE A 197 -20.99 -16.66 -7.10
CA PHE A 197 -22.26 -17.10 -7.63
C PHE A 197 -22.02 -17.90 -8.91
N VAL A 198 -22.85 -18.90 -9.14
CA VAL A 198 -22.76 -19.80 -10.30
C VAL A 198 -24.07 -19.74 -11.06
N HIS A 199 -23.99 -19.59 -12.37
CA HIS A 199 -25.13 -19.65 -13.26
C HIS A 199 -25.30 -21.07 -13.84
N PRO A 200 -26.53 -21.54 -14.14
CA PRO A 200 -26.77 -22.88 -14.67
C PRO A 200 -26.02 -23.24 -15.97
N ASP A 201 -25.59 -22.25 -16.75
CA ASP A 201 -24.80 -22.45 -17.98
C ASP A 201 -23.30 -22.64 -17.74
N GLY A 202 -22.84 -22.62 -16.48
CA GLY A 202 -21.45 -22.82 -16.10
C GLY A 202 -20.64 -21.54 -15.86
N ARG A 203 -21.20 -20.35 -16.13
CA ARG A 203 -20.54 -19.08 -15.77
C ARG A 203 -20.40 -18.93 -14.26
N VAL A 204 -19.28 -18.35 -13.82
CA VAL A 204 -19.02 -18.06 -12.40
C VAL A 204 -18.78 -16.57 -12.24
N TRP A 205 -19.56 -15.94 -11.38
CA TRP A 205 -19.45 -14.52 -11.07
C TRP A 205 -19.06 -14.33 -9.62
N SER A 206 -18.08 -13.46 -9.36
CA SER A 206 -17.67 -13.11 -8.00
C SER A 206 -17.62 -11.60 -7.83
N VAL A 207 -18.00 -11.14 -6.63
CA VAL A 207 -17.98 -9.72 -6.27
C VAL A 207 -17.44 -9.50 -4.86
N ALA A 208 -16.71 -8.40 -4.67
CA ALA A 208 -16.19 -7.94 -3.38
C ALA A 208 -16.14 -6.41 -3.31
N GLY A 209 -15.98 -5.88 -2.09
CA GLY A 209 -15.71 -4.47 -1.84
C GLY A 209 -14.38 -4.31 -1.11
N LEU A 210 -13.32 -3.85 -1.79
CA LEU A 210 -11.96 -3.76 -1.24
C LEU A 210 -11.37 -2.36 -1.52
N ASN A 211 -10.76 -1.73 -0.51
CA ASN A 211 -10.15 -0.38 -0.62
C ASN A 211 -11.01 0.65 -1.39
N ASN A 212 -12.26 0.79 -0.96
CA ASN A 212 -13.25 1.70 -1.58
C ASN A 212 -13.50 1.42 -3.08
N ARG A 213 -13.24 0.19 -3.53
CA ARG A 213 -13.56 -0.27 -4.89
C ARG A 213 -14.49 -1.47 -4.83
N VAL A 214 -15.40 -1.52 -5.80
CA VAL A 214 -16.13 -2.74 -6.12
C VAL A 214 -15.29 -3.53 -7.10
N CYS A 215 -14.95 -4.75 -6.72
CA CYS A 215 -14.17 -5.69 -7.52
C CYS A 215 -15.12 -6.78 -8.02
N VAL A 216 -15.17 -6.96 -9.33
CA VAL A 216 -15.97 -7.98 -9.99
C VAL A 216 -15.03 -8.87 -10.79
N ARG A 217 -15.24 -10.18 -10.68
CA ARG A 217 -14.61 -11.21 -11.49
C ARG A 217 -15.70 -12.03 -12.16
N MET A 218 -15.60 -12.27 -13.45
CA MET A 218 -16.48 -13.17 -14.20
C MET A 218 -15.61 -14.20 -14.89
N LYS A 219 -15.92 -15.47 -14.71
CA LYS A 219 -15.40 -16.57 -15.51
C LYS A 219 -16.51 -16.99 -16.47
N ASP A 220 -16.24 -16.92 -17.76
CA ASP A 220 -17.21 -17.35 -18.77
C ASP A 220 -17.26 -18.88 -18.91
N ILE A 221 -18.04 -19.36 -19.88
CA ILE A 221 -18.22 -20.80 -20.14
C ILE A 221 -16.96 -21.45 -20.73
N ASP A 222 -16.15 -20.69 -21.47
CA ASP A 222 -14.90 -21.15 -22.08
C ASP A 222 -13.75 -21.14 -21.06
N GLY A 223 -13.96 -20.48 -19.93
CA GLY A 223 -13.05 -20.41 -18.80
C GLY A 223 -12.21 -19.14 -18.74
N ASP A 224 -12.46 -18.19 -19.64
CA ASP A 224 -11.80 -16.90 -19.66
C ASP A 224 -12.25 -16.05 -18.47
N ILE A 225 -11.28 -15.36 -17.86
CA ILE A 225 -11.50 -14.55 -16.66
C ILE A 225 -11.45 -13.07 -17.02
N LEU A 226 -12.55 -12.39 -16.74
CA LEU A 226 -12.67 -10.93 -16.81
C LEU A 226 -12.68 -10.36 -15.39
N GLU A 227 -11.78 -9.41 -15.13
CA GLU A 227 -11.75 -8.67 -13.87
C GLU A 227 -11.95 -7.18 -14.09
N ARG A 228 -12.77 -6.58 -13.23
CA ARG A 228 -13.01 -5.14 -13.21
C ARG A 228 -13.00 -4.62 -11.79
N GLN A 229 -12.33 -3.48 -11.60
CA GLN A 229 -12.36 -2.74 -10.34
C GLN A 229 -12.87 -1.32 -10.60
N THR A 230 -13.85 -0.87 -9.83
CA THR A 230 -14.45 0.48 -9.98
C THR A 230 -14.48 1.18 -8.63
N ALA A 231 -14.05 2.44 -8.58
CA ALA A 231 -14.12 3.25 -7.36
C ALA A 231 -15.58 3.45 -6.94
N SER A 232 -15.82 3.39 -5.63
CA SER A 232 -17.17 3.48 -5.07
C SER A 232 -17.18 4.31 -3.79
N LYS A 233 -18.21 5.16 -3.68
CA LYS A 233 -18.47 5.95 -2.47
C LYS A 233 -19.18 5.14 -1.38
N ASN A 234 -19.82 4.02 -1.75
CA ASN A 234 -20.49 3.11 -0.85
C ASN A 234 -20.40 1.67 -1.38
N ILE A 235 -19.31 0.97 -1.06
CA ILE A 235 -19.05 -0.38 -1.56
C ILE A 235 -20.12 -1.38 -1.10
N ALA A 236 -20.70 -1.21 0.08
CA ALA A 236 -21.72 -2.13 0.58
C ALA A 236 -23.00 -2.04 -0.26
N THR A 237 -23.46 -0.83 -0.56
CA THR A 237 -24.63 -0.60 -1.41
C THR A 237 -24.37 -1.07 -2.84
N ASP A 238 -23.22 -0.71 -3.41
CA ASP A 238 -22.94 -1.04 -4.82
C ASP A 238 -22.76 -2.55 -5.03
N VAL A 239 -22.09 -3.25 -4.09
CA VAL A 239 -21.98 -4.72 -4.13
C VAL A 239 -23.36 -5.38 -3.99
N ALA A 240 -24.22 -4.87 -3.10
CA ALA A 240 -25.57 -5.40 -2.93
C ALA A 240 -26.43 -5.20 -4.18
N ALA A 241 -26.34 -4.03 -4.83
CA ALA A 241 -27.05 -3.76 -6.08
C ALA A 241 -26.64 -4.73 -7.19
N LEU A 242 -25.33 -4.88 -7.44
CA LEU A 242 -24.81 -5.84 -8.43
C LEU A 242 -25.21 -7.28 -8.10
N THR A 243 -25.18 -7.66 -6.83
CA THR A 243 -25.61 -9.00 -6.39
C THR A 243 -27.08 -9.24 -6.77
N ASN A 244 -27.96 -8.27 -6.50
CA ASN A 244 -29.38 -8.40 -6.83
C ASN A 244 -29.62 -8.49 -8.35
N GLU A 245 -28.86 -7.75 -9.16
CA GLU A 245 -28.91 -7.84 -10.61
C GLU A 245 -28.55 -9.25 -11.11
N GLN A 246 -27.48 -9.84 -10.57
CA GLN A 246 -27.02 -11.17 -10.97
C GLN A 246 -27.95 -12.29 -10.50
N LEU A 247 -28.54 -12.15 -9.30
CA LEU A 247 -29.60 -13.06 -8.85
C LEU A 247 -30.82 -13.03 -9.78
N ALA A 248 -31.19 -11.85 -10.29
CA ALA A 248 -32.28 -11.70 -11.26
C ALA A 248 -31.94 -12.30 -12.64
N GLU A 249 -30.65 -12.36 -13.00
CA GLU A 249 -30.15 -13.05 -14.20
C GLU A 249 -30.12 -14.59 -14.04
N GLY A 250 -30.32 -15.12 -12.83
CA GLY A 250 -30.37 -16.56 -12.55
C GLY A 250 -29.10 -17.15 -11.96
N PHE A 251 -28.14 -16.32 -11.56
CA PHE A 251 -27.01 -16.77 -10.75
C PHE A 251 -27.48 -17.18 -9.35
N THR A 252 -26.83 -18.20 -8.77
CA THR A 252 -27.13 -18.67 -7.42
C THR A 252 -25.87 -18.66 -6.56
N PRO A 253 -25.95 -18.34 -5.25
CA PRO A 253 -24.77 -18.36 -4.38
C PRO A 253 -24.13 -19.75 -4.35
N SER A 254 -22.81 -19.80 -4.50
CA SER A 254 -22.05 -21.04 -4.29
C SER A 254 -22.13 -21.49 -2.83
N GLU A 255 -22.09 -22.80 -2.57
CA GLU A 255 -22.13 -23.35 -1.20
C GLU A 255 -21.04 -22.77 -0.29
N SER A 256 -19.85 -22.47 -0.84
CA SER A 256 -18.76 -21.81 -0.11
C SER A 256 -19.07 -20.36 0.30
N SER A 257 -20.03 -19.70 -0.35
CA SER A 257 -20.46 -18.34 -0.01
C SER A 257 -21.55 -18.29 1.06
N MET A 258 -22.13 -19.43 1.47
CA MET A 258 -23.16 -19.52 2.52
C MET A 258 -22.58 -19.65 3.95
N MET A 259 -21.26 -19.83 4.10
CA MET A 259 -20.59 -20.05 5.39
C MET A 259 -19.91 -18.79 6.00
N ILE A 260 -20.19 -17.59 5.49
CA ILE A 260 -19.53 -16.33 5.96
C ILE A 260 -20.56 -15.34 6.50
#